data_AF-A0A640W687-F1
#
_entry.id   AF-A0A640W687-F1
#
_cell.length_a   1.000
_cell.length_b   1.000
_cell.length_c   1.000
_cell.angle_alpha   90.00
_cell.angle_beta   90.00
_cell.angle_gamma   90.00
#
_symmetry.space_group_name_H-M   'P 1'
#
loop_
_entity.id
_entity.type
_entity.pdbx_description
1 polymer ?
#
loop_
_entity_poly.entity_id
_entity_poly.type
_entity_poly.pdbx_seq_one_letter_code
_entity_poly.pdbx_strand_id
1 'polypeptide(L)'
;MSGLINRHTNECFGWHFVKMAGKGAIATLGNTGLGYGDTGGDRNKNGIPDCVEFSGGYIEDRFFEAYGNESKNILGETWGTAITNYINTYPPEEDNIDCKTIEEWVLLGDPTLMIGGYS
;
A
#
# COMPACT_ATOMS: atom_id res chain seq x y z
N MET A 1 11.02 -36.20 16.22
CA MET A 1 11.64 -35.21 17.14
C MET A 1 10.88 -33.91 16.91
N SER A 2 9.73 -33.75 17.56
CA SER A 2 9.50 -32.95 18.79
C SER A 2 9.58 -31.44 18.58
N GLY A 3 8.43 -30.79 18.71
CA GLY A 3 8.30 -29.41 19.15
C GLY A 3 8.44 -28.37 18.06
N LEU A 4 7.34 -27.71 17.72
CA LEU A 4 7.14 -26.30 18.05
C LEU A 4 5.68 -25.90 17.75
N ILE A 5 4.89 -25.94 18.82
CA ILE A 5 3.90 -24.92 19.19
C ILE A 5 2.92 -24.49 18.09
N ASN A 6 1.75 -25.12 18.16
CA ASN A 6 0.43 -24.55 17.92
C ASN A 6 0.34 -23.07 18.35
N ARG A 7 0.42 -22.14 17.39
CA ARG A 7 -0.16 -20.80 17.54
C ARG A 7 -0.68 -20.33 16.19
N HIS A 8 -1.95 -20.61 15.93
CA HIS A 8 -2.71 -19.85 14.95
C HIS A 8 -2.63 -18.37 15.37
N THR A 9 -1.90 -17.55 14.63
CA THR A 9 -2.12 -16.11 14.66
C THR A 9 -3.46 -15.89 13.95
N ASN A 10 -4.56 -15.81 14.71
CA ASN A 10 -5.92 -15.77 14.18
C ASN A 10 -6.24 -14.50 13.35
N GLU A 11 -5.31 -13.56 13.22
CA GLU A 11 -5.50 -12.28 12.53
C GLU A 11 -4.19 -11.74 11.96
N CYS A 12 -4.28 -10.96 10.87
CA CYS A 12 -3.12 -10.30 10.26
C CYS A 12 -2.69 -9.06 11.04
N PHE A 13 -1.44 -8.62 10.81
CA PHE A 13 -0.82 -7.51 11.54
C PHE A 13 -1.58 -6.18 11.38
N GLY A 14 -2.00 -5.84 10.16
CA GLY A 14 -2.79 -4.63 9.89
C GLY A 14 -4.13 -4.65 10.64
N TRP A 15 -4.87 -5.76 10.56
CA TRP A 15 -6.14 -5.89 11.28
C TRP A 15 -6.00 -5.73 12.79
N HIS A 16 -4.90 -6.22 13.37
CA HIS A 16 -4.65 -6.08 14.80
C HIS A 16 -4.59 -4.61 15.25
N PHE A 17 -4.07 -3.70 14.43
CA PHE A 17 -4.08 -2.26 14.76
C PHE A 17 -5.47 -1.63 14.64
N VAL A 18 -6.21 -1.98 13.59
CA VAL A 18 -7.53 -1.41 13.30
C VAL A 18 -8.57 -1.81 14.34
N LYS A 19 -8.53 -3.05 14.83
CA LYS A 19 -9.53 -3.57 15.79
C LYS A 19 -9.35 -3.08 17.23
N MET A 20 -8.22 -2.45 17.57
CA MET A 20 -7.94 -2.08 18.96
C MET A 20 -8.86 -0.93 19.42
N ALA A 21 -9.64 -1.17 20.46
CA ALA A 21 -10.49 -0.12 21.03
C ALA A 21 -9.63 0.95 21.74
N GLY A 22 -9.81 2.22 21.36
CA GLY A 22 -9.21 3.39 22.00
C GLY A 22 -7.70 3.56 21.80
N LYS A 23 -7.08 2.80 20.89
CA LYS A 23 -5.65 2.86 20.57
C LYS A 23 -5.38 2.22 19.21
N GLY A 24 -4.13 2.21 18.76
CA GLY A 24 -3.75 1.56 17.50
C GLY A 24 -3.86 2.52 16.32
N ALA A 25 -4.42 2.03 15.22
CA ALA A 25 -4.60 2.80 14.00
C ALA A 25 -6.09 2.86 13.63
N ILE A 26 -6.52 3.99 13.05
CA ILE A 26 -7.89 4.14 12.53
C ILE A 26 -8.07 3.43 11.17
N ALA A 27 -6.97 3.27 10.43
CA ALA A 27 -6.88 2.48 9.21
C ALA A 27 -5.41 2.06 8.98
N THR A 28 -5.20 1.01 8.20
CA THR A 28 -3.87 0.53 7.78
C THR A 28 -3.87 0.20 6.30
N LEU A 29 -2.77 0.49 5.63
CA LEU A 29 -2.47 0.05 4.26
C LEU A 29 -1.36 -0.99 4.31
N GLY A 30 -1.41 -2.00 3.44
CA GLY A 30 -0.32 -2.96 3.32
C GLY A 30 -0.63 -4.10 2.38
N ASN A 31 0.38 -4.89 2.05
CA ASN A 31 0.23 -6.04 1.17
C ASN A 31 -0.37 -7.24 1.90
N THR A 32 -1.29 -7.94 1.23
CA THR A 32 -1.85 -9.22 1.71
C THR A 32 -0.87 -10.39 1.59
N GLY A 33 0.21 -10.22 0.80
CA GLY A 33 1.28 -11.20 0.58
C GLY A 33 2.67 -10.56 0.56
N LEU A 34 3.51 -11.00 -0.37
CA LEU A 34 4.86 -10.48 -0.54
C LEU A 34 4.82 -9.18 -1.35
N GLY A 35 5.05 -8.05 -0.68
CA GLY A 35 5.26 -6.76 -1.35
C GLY A 35 6.56 -6.76 -2.15
N TYR A 36 6.46 -6.45 -3.45
CA TYR A 36 7.61 -6.29 -4.33
C TYR A 36 8.14 -4.87 -4.26
N GLY A 37 9.46 -4.73 -4.37
CA GLY A 37 10.12 -3.45 -4.45
C GLY A 37 11.44 -3.61 -5.20
N ASP A 38 11.87 -2.54 -5.85
CA ASP A 38 13.19 -2.51 -6.46
C ASP A 38 14.24 -1.98 -5.46
N THR A 39 15.49 -2.27 -5.73
CA THR A 39 16.64 -1.75 -4.99
C THR A 39 16.96 -0.32 -5.43
N GLY A 40 17.61 0.48 -4.59
CA GLY A 40 17.93 1.89 -4.86
C GLY A 40 19.01 2.16 -5.93
N GLY A 41 19.09 1.33 -6.97
CA GLY A 41 19.86 1.62 -8.17
C GLY A 41 19.20 2.70 -9.04
N ASP A 42 19.70 2.87 -10.25
CA ASP A 42 19.13 3.77 -11.27
C ASP A 42 19.37 3.11 -12.63
N ARG A 43 18.54 2.09 -12.95
CA ARG A 43 18.71 1.26 -14.15
C ARG A 43 18.45 2.06 -15.43
N ASN A 44 17.52 3.00 -15.37
CA ASN A 44 17.12 3.82 -16.51
C ASN A 44 17.98 5.10 -16.66
N LYS A 45 18.85 5.40 -15.69
CA LYS A 45 19.79 6.53 -15.64
C LYS A 45 19.11 7.89 -15.65
N ASN A 46 17.94 8.01 -15.04
CA ASN A 46 17.21 9.27 -14.95
C ASN A 46 17.52 10.07 -13.67
N GLY A 47 18.38 9.55 -12.80
CA GLY A 47 18.78 10.18 -11.54
C GLY A 47 17.81 9.97 -10.39
N ILE A 48 16.77 9.16 -10.57
CA ILE A 48 15.81 8.76 -9.54
C ILE A 48 16.15 7.32 -9.11
N PRO A 49 16.10 7.00 -7.81
CA PRO A 49 16.31 5.63 -7.37
C PRO A 49 15.16 4.70 -7.80
N ASP A 50 15.48 3.56 -8.41
CA ASP A 50 14.47 2.59 -8.89
C ASP A 50 13.52 2.14 -7.76
N CYS A 51 13.97 2.16 -6.50
CA CYS A 51 13.15 1.78 -5.33
C CYS A 51 11.92 2.66 -5.08
N VAL A 52 11.82 3.84 -5.72
CA VAL A 52 10.59 4.67 -5.70
C VAL A 52 9.89 4.69 -7.06
N GLU A 53 10.49 4.12 -8.09
CA GLU A 53 9.95 4.13 -9.45
C GLU A 53 9.14 2.87 -9.77
N PHE A 54 9.37 1.76 -9.07
CA PHE A 54 8.72 0.49 -9.38
C PHE A 54 8.00 -0.15 -8.19
N SER A 55 6.96 -0.94 -8.49
CA SER A 55 6.26 -1.82 -7.54
C SER A 55 5.78 -1.09 -6.27
N GLY A 56 6.02 -1.67 -5.09
CA GLY A 56 5.58 -1.12 -3.80
C GLY A 56 6.06 0.30 -3.55
N GLY A 57 7.28 0.65 -3.99
CA GLY A 57 7.79 2.00 -3.85
C GLY A 57 6.98 3.02 -4.64
N TYR A 58 6.65 2.68 -5.89
CA TYR A 58 5.87 3.57 -6.76
C TYR A 58 4.44 3.73 -6.28
N ILE A 59 3.74 2.63 -5.93
CA ILE A 59 2.34 2.72 -5.49
C ILE A 59 2.19 3.52 -4.18
N GLU A 60 3.15 3.40 -3.27
CA GLU A 60 3.20 4.19 -2.05
C GLU A 60 3.50 5.66 -2.34
N ASP A 61 4.42 5.97 -3.25
CA ASP A 61 4.66 7.34 -3.70
C ASP A 61 3.42 7.98 -4.34
N ARG A 62 2.70 7.23 -5.18
CA ARG A 62 1.42 7.68 -5.76
C ARG A 62 0.35 7.97 -4.71
N PHE A 63 0.35 7.30 -3.56
CA PHE A 63 -0.53 7.64 -2.43
C PHE A 63 -0.24 9.04 -1.89
N PHE A 64 1.04 9.34 -1.67
CA PHE A 64 1.45 10.66 -1.17
C PHE A 64 1.21 11.76 -2.21
N GLU A 65 1.41 11.47 -3.50
CA GLU A 65 1.08 12.39 -4.58
C GLU A 65 -0.42 12.67 -4.65
N ALA A 66 -1.27 11.63 -4.57
CA ALA A 66 -2.72 11.79 -4.57
C ALA A 66 -3.18 12.69 -3.40
N TYR A 67 -2.60 12.49 -2.21
CA TYR A 67 -2.89 13.29 -1.04
C TYR A 67 -2.37 14.74 -1.17
N GLY A 68 -1.09 14.89 -1.50
CA GLY A 68 -0.39 16.18 -1.42
C GLY A 68 -0.60 17.09 -2.63
N ASN A 69 -0.75 16.51 -3.82
CA ASN A 69 -0.77 17.26 -5.09
C ASN A 69 -2.12 17.17 -5.81
N GLU A 70 -2.88 16.08 -5.65
CA GLU A 70 -4.18 15.89 -6.32
C GLU A 70 -5.39 16.24 -5.44
N SER A 71 -5.14 16.77 -4.24
CA SER A 71 -6.19 17.19 -3.29
C SER A 71 -7.16 16.06 -2.90
N LYS A 72 -6.70 14.80 -2.91
CA LYS A 72 -7.47 13.65 -2.44
C LYS A 72 -7.36 13.57 -0.93
N ASN A 73 -8.40 13.99 -0.22
CA ASN A 73 -8.39 14.05 1.24
C ASN A 73 -9.17 12.90 1.89
N ILE A 74 -10.00 12.18 1.14
CA ILE A 74 -10.70 10.99 1.61
C ILE A 74 -9.78 9.78 1.42
N LEU A 75 -9.61 8.96 2.47
CA LEU A 75 -8.63 7.88 2.51
C LEU A 75 -8.83 6.86 1.37
N GLY A 76 -10.06 6.40 1.17
CA GLY A 76 -10.39 5.47 0.09
C GLY A 76 -10.25 6.09 -1.30
N GLU A 77 -10.50 7.39 -1.44
CA GLU A 77 -10.28 8.11 -2.70
C GLU A 77 -8.79 8.22 -2.99
N THR A 78 -7.97 8.59 -1.99
CA THR A 78 -6.51 8.68 -2.09
C THR A 78 -5.89 7.35 -2.49
N TRP A 79 -6.29 6.27 -1.81
CA TRP A 79 -5.88 4.90 -2.10
C TRP A 79 -6.30 4.45 -3.52
N GLY A 80 -7.55 4.71 -3.91
CA GLY A 80 -8.05 4.37 -5.24
C GLY A 80 -7.38 5.17 -6.36
N THR A 81 -7.06 6.45 -6.12
CA THR A 81 -6.29 7.27 -7.06
C THR A 81 -4.87 6.75 -7.22
N ALA A 82 -4.20 6.34 -6.13
CA ALA A 82 -2.87 5.76 -6.21
C ALA A 82 -2.83 4.48 -7.06
N ILE A 83 -3.79 3.57 -6.86
CA ILE A 83 -3.95 2.36 -7.70
C ILE A 83 -4.20 2.75 -9.16
N THR A 84 -5.08 3.72 -9.39
CA THR A 84 -5.40 4.19 -10.75
C THR A 84 -4.15 4.74 -11.45
N ASN A 85 -3.36 5.56 -10.76
CA ASN A 85 -2.11 6.11 -11.28
C ASN A 85 -1.07 5.02 -11.54
N TYR A 86 -0.99 4.00 -10.67
CA TYR A 86 -0.16 2.83 -10.90
C TYR A 86 -0.53 2.12 -12.20
N ILE A 87 -1.80 1.74 -12.36
CA ILE A 87 -2.31 1.02 -13.55
C ILE A 87 -2.07 1.81 -14.84
N ASN A 88 -2.25 3.14 -14.80
CA ASN A 88 -1.99 3.99 -15.96
C ASN A 88 -0.50 4.07 -16.35
N THR A 89 0.41 3.78 -15.42
CA THR A 89 1.86 3.79 -15.66
C THR A 89 2.37 2.39 -16.02
N TYR A 90 1.88 1.37 -15.32
CA TYR A 90 2.29 -0.03 -15.40
C TYR A 90 1.05 -0.89 -15.65
N PRO A 91 0.69 -1.17 -16.91
CA PRO A 91 -0.49 -1.96 -17.24
C PRO A 91 -0.38 -3.38 -16.66
N PRO A 92 -1.28 -3.80 -15.76
CA PRO A 92 -1.17 -5.07 -15.04
C PRO A 92 -1.28 -6.32 -15.95
N GLU A 93 -1.79 -6.17 -17.17
CA GLU A 93 -1.83 -7.24 -18.16
C GLU A 93 -0.46 -7.53 -18.80
N GLU A 94 0.51 -6.63 -18.67
CA GLU A 94 1.84 -6.76 -19.26
C GLU A 94 2.84 -7.45 -18.31
N ASP A 95 2.71 -7.25 -17.00
CA ASP A 95 3.54 -7.88 -15.98
C ASP A 95 2.73 -8.41 -14.78
N ASN A 96 2.98 -9.68 -14.43
CA ASN A 96 2.36 -10.32 -13.28
C ASN A 96 2.76 -9.69 -11.94
N ILE A 97 3.93 -9.04 -11.86
CA ILE A 97 4.37 -8.32 -10.66
C ILE A 97 3.52 -7.07 -10.45
N ASP A 98 3.19 -6.35 -11.53
CA ASP A 98 2.34 -5.17 -11.48
C ASP A 98 0.90 -5.53 -11.12
N CYS A 99 0.35 -6.57 -11.75
CA CYS A 99 -0.93 -7.16 -11.39
C CYS A 99 -0.99 -7.54 -9.90
N LYS A 100 0.04 -8.23 -9.41
CA LYS A 100 0.13 -8.61 -8.00
C LYS A 100 0.23 -7.41 -7.07
N THR A 101 0.99 -6.37 -7.45
CA THR A 101 1.20 -5.17 -6.62
C THR A 101 -0.13 -4.48 -6.33
N ILE A 102 -0.98 -4.30 -7.35
CA ILE A 102 -2.29 -3.65 -7.18
C ILE A 102 -3.32 -4.56 -6.48
N GLU A 103 -3.29 -5.87 -6.70
CA GLU A 103 -4.24 -6.81 -6.08
C GLU A 103 -3.97 -7.01 -4.59
N GLU A 104 -2.71 -6.92 -4.16
CA GLU A 104 -2.34 -7.17 -2.77
C GLU A 104 -2.36 -5.94 -1.88
N TRP A 105 -2.28 -4.72 -2.43
CA TRP A 105 -2.18 -3.49 -1.63
C TRP A 105 -3.54 -3.05 -1.08
N VAL A 106 -3.86 -3.54 0.11
CA VAL A 106 -5.20 -3.44 0.72
C VAL A 106 -5.28 -2.35 1.79
N LEU A 107 -6.40 -1.62 1.77
CA LEU A 107 -6.84 -0.74 2.84
C LEU A 107 -7.75 -1.50 3.83
N LEU A 108 -7.38 -1.50 5.11
CA LEU A 108 -8.22 -1.97 6.21
C LEU A 108 -8.61 -0.77 7.11
N GLY A 109 -9.90 -0.60 7.38
CA GLY A 109 -10.43 0.53 8.16
C GLY A 109 -11.64 1.15 7.46
N ASP A 110 -11.95 2.41 7.80
CA ASP A 110 -13.00 3.17 7.14
C ASP A 110 -12.45 3.92 5.91
N PRO A 111 -12.82 3.52 4.67
CA PRO A 111 -12.38 4.22 3.47
C PRO A 111 -12.96 5.64 3.33
N THR A 112 -13.99 5.99 4.10
CA THR A 112 -14.63 7.32 4.06
C THR A 112 -13.95 8.35 4.97
N LEU A 113 -12.91 7.94 5.70
CA LEU A 113 -12.14 8.79 6.60
C LEU A 113 -11.49 9.98 5.86
N MET A 114 -11.67 11.19 6.37
CA MET A 114 -10.89 12.37 5.95
C MET A 114 -9.50 12.36 6.61
N ILE A 115 -8.45 12.23 5.81
CA ILE A 115 -7.05 12.33 6.24
C ILE A 115 -6.81 13.77 6.71
N GLY A 116 -6.36 13.93 7.96
CA GLY A 116 -6.20 15.24 8.61
C GLY A 116 -7.39 15.66 9.49
N GLY A 117 -8.50 14.93 9.45
CA GLY A 117 -9.66 15.13 10.32
C GLY A 117 -10.70 16.11 9.79
N TYR A 118 -11.78 16.26 10.55
CA TYR A 118 -12.90 17.16 10.24
C TYR A 118 -12.82 18.41 11.13
N SER A 119 -13.09 19.57 10.55
CA SER A 119 -13.17 20.87 11.23
C SER A 119 -14.61 21.28 11.51
#